data_AF-A0A833FVZ3-F1
#
_entry.id   AF-A0A833FVZ3-F1
#
_cell.length_a   1.000
_cell.length_b   1.000
_cell.length_c   1.000
_cell.angle_alpha   90.00
_cell.angle_beta   90.00
_cell.angle_gamma   90.00
#
_symmetry.space_group_name_H-M   'P 1'
#
loop_
_entity.id
_entity.type
_entity.pdbx_description
1 polymer ?
#
loop_
_entity_poly.entity_id
_entity_poly.type
_entity_poly.pdbx_seq_one_letter_code
_entity_poly.pdbx_strand_id
1 'polypeptide(L)'
;MNDLPDLFAGYDRRIIKTAHGNIFARIGGSGPPLLLLHGYPETHVCWHRMAARLAEHRTLVIADLPGYGASACPAPDLRHESYSKRAMATTLR
;
A
#
# COMPACT_ATOMS: atom_id res chain seq x y z
N MET A 1 -15.46 11.55 -1.86
CA MET A 1 -14.58 11.16 -0.74
C MET A 1 -13.23 11.86 -0.94
N ASN A 2 -13.22 13.20 -0.98
CA ASN A 2 -12.11 13.99 -1.55
C ASN A 2 -11.49 14.98 -0.54
N ASP A 3 -11.74 14.80 0.75
CA ASP A 3 -11.39 15.80 1.79
C ASP A 3 -10.52 15.21 2.91
N LEU A 4 -9.82 14.11 2.65
CA LEU A 4 -8.85 13.56 3.60
C LEU A 4 -7.51 14.32 3.48
N PRO A 5 -6.83 14.63 4.59
CA PRO A 5 -5.56 15.34 4.57
C PRO A 5 -4.46 14.51 3.90
N ASP A 6 -3.55 15.18 3.19
CA ASP A 6 -2.34 14.53 2.68
C ASP A 6 -1.28 14.44 3.79
N LEU A 7 -1.11 13.23 4.34
CA LEU A 7 -0.15 12.94 5.40
C LEU A 7 1.26 12.56 4.87
N PHE A 8 1.47 12.57 3.55
CA PHE A 8 2.75 12.27 2.92
C PHE A 8 3.13 13.32 1.88
N ALA A 9 3.08 14.60 2.27
CA ALA A 9 3.45 15.70 1.38
C ALA A 9 4.79 15.43 0.67
N GLY A 10 4.83 15.63 -0.66
CA GLY A 10 6.00 15.36 -1.49
C GLY A 10 6.18 13.89 -1.92
N TYR A 11 5.33 12.96 -1.46
CA TYR A 11 5.32 11.59 -1.97
C TYR A 11 4.38 11.48 -3.17
N ASP A 12 4.87 10.82 -4.22
CA ASP A 12 4.09 10.43 -5.38
C ASP A 12 2.91 9.54 -4.99
N ARG A 13 1.77 9.78 -5.64
CA ARG A 13 0.59 8.92 -5.57
C ARG A 13 0.56 8.00 -6.78
N ARG A 14 0.70 6.68 -6.58
CA ARG A 14 0.70 5.70 -7.69
C ARG A 14 -0.40 4.67 -7.53
N ILE A 15 -0.96 4.27 -8.68
CA ILE A 15 -1.74 3.05 -8.83
C ILE A 15 -0.89 2.08 -9.64
N ILE A 16 -0.52 0.96 -9.04
CA ILE A 16 0.31 -0.08 -9.63
C ILE A 16 -0.61 -1.18 -10.13
N LYS A 17 -0.57 -1.45 -11.44
CA LYS A 17 -1.34 -2.54 -12.04
C LYS A 17 -0.63 -3.86 -11.77
N THR A 18 -1.35 -4.81 -11.18
CA THR A 18 -0.86 -6.19 -10.98
C THR A 18 -1.79 -7.17 -11.68
N ALA A 19 -1.37 -8.42 -11.81
CA ALA A 19 -2.22 -9.49 -12.36
C ALA A 19 -3.48 -9.76 -11.51
N HIS A 20 -3.51 -9.33 -10.25
CA HIS A 20 -4.56 -9.66 -9.27
C HIS A 20 -5.32 -8.43 -8.76
N GLY A 21 -5.10 -7.26 -9.36
CA GLY A 21 -5.79 -6.02 -8.99
C GLY A 21 -4.87 -4.80 -8.94
N ASN A 22 -5.47 -3.62 -8.85
CA ASN A 22 -4.74 -2.36 -8.71
C ASN A 22 -4.33 -2.15 -7.25
N ILE A 23 -3.05 -1.85 -7.02
CA ILE A 23 -2.51 -1.54 -5.70
C ILE A 23 -2.20 -0.05 -5.62
N PHE A 24 -2.72 0.60 -4.59
CA PHE A 24 -2.37 1.96 -4.25
C PHE A 24 -1.05 2.00 -3.48
N ALA A 25 -0.19 2.98 -3.80
CA ALA A 25 0.98 3.27 -3.00
C ALA A 25 1.34 4.76 -2.97
N ARG A 26 1.96 5.19 -1.85
CA ARG A 26 2.76 6.42 -1.77
C ARG A 26 4.23 6.09 -1.96
N ILE A 27 4.92 6.86 -2.81
CA ILE A 27 6.34 6.63 -3.12
C ILE A 27 7.15 7.90 -2.87
N GLY A 28 8.23 7.81 -2.11
CA GLY A 28 9.08 8.95 -1.79
C GLY A 28 10.34 8.55 -1.03
N GLY A 29 11.25 9.51 -0.84
CA GLY A 29 12.58 9.27 -0.27
C GLY A 29 13.63 8.91 -1.31
N SER A 30 14.78 8.42 -0.85
CA SER A 30 15.92 8.08 -1.71
C SER A 30 16.74 6.92 -1.14
N GLY A 31 17.49 6.22 -1.99
CA GLY A 31 18.27 5.04 -1.59
C GLY A 31 17.52 3.72 -1.81
N PRO A 32 18.00 2.59 -1.23
CA PRO A 32 17.44 1.27 -1.50
C PRO A 32 15.94 1.18 -1.18
N PRO A 33 15.13 0.46 -1.99
CA PRO A 33 13.69 0.40 -1.80
C PRO A 33 13.31 -0.33 -0.51
N LEU A 34 12.25 0.15 0.15
CA LEU A 34 11.62 -0.46 1.32
C LEU A 34 10.10 -0.46 1.14
N LEU A 35 9.51 -1.66 1.05
CA LEU A 35 8.06 -1.85 1.02
C LEU A 35 7.51 -1.83 2.46
N LEU A 36 6.50 -0.98 2.69
CA LEU A 36 5.76 -0.91 3.95
C LEU A 36 4.34 -1.41 3.73
N LEU A 37 3.98 -2.48 4.44
CA LEU A 37 2.64 -3.07 4.42
C LEU A 37 1.97 -2.85 5.77
N HIS A 38 0.79 -2.25 5.76
CA HIS A 38 -0.02 -2.08 6.97
C HIS A 38 -0.72 -3.41 7.36
N GLY A 39 -1.40 -3.41 8.51
CA GLY A 39 -2.25 -4.51 8.97
C GLY A 39 -3.73 -4.12 9.09
N TYR A 40 -4.52 -4.98 9.73
CA TYR A 40 -5.91 -4.68 10.09
C TYR A 40 -5.97 -3.92 11.43
N PRO A 41 -6.86 -2.93 11.61
CA PRO A 41 -7.84 -2.36 10.67
C PRO A 41 -7.37 -1.04 10.04
N GLU A 42 -6.12 -0.99 9.58
CA GLU A 42 -5.48 0.26 9.12
C GLU A 42 -5.37 0.33 7.59
N THR A 43 -4.79 1.43 7.09
CA THR A 43 -4.35 1.61 5.70
C THR A 43 -2.88 2.07 5.70
N HIS A 44 -2.30 2.37 4.54
CA HIS A 44 -0.94 2.89 4.37
C HIS A 44 -0.64 4.10 5.27
N VAL A 45 -1.66 4.86 5.70
CA VAL A 45 -1.50 6.06 6.54
C VAL A 45 -0.94 5.78 7.93
N CYS A 46 -0.99 4.54 8.44
CA CYS A 46 -0.41 4.23 9.75
C CYS A 46 1.10 4.51 9.82
N TRP A 47 1.77 4.49 8.66
CA TRP A 47 3.20 4.77 8.55
C TRP A 47 3.56 6.27 8.53
N HIS A 48 2.60 7.21 8.51
CA HIS A 48 2.88 8.63 8.28
C HIS A 48 3.90 9.24 9.26
N ARG A 49 3.87 8.83 10.54
CA ARG A 49 4.81 9.35 11.56
C ARG A 49 6.24 8.83 11.40
N MET A 50 6.42 7.68 10.75
CA MET A 50 7.73 7.06 10.56
C MET A 50 8.31 7.33 9.17
N ALA A 51 7.46 7.66 8.19
CA ALA A 51 7.82 7.79 6.79
C ALA A 51 8.97 8.78 6.57
N ALA A 52 8.92 9.97 7.19
CA ALA A 52 9.96 10.98 7.03
C ALA A 52 11.35 10.45 7.43
N ARG A 53 11.45 9.84 8.62
CA ARG A 53 12.72 9.29 9.15
C ARG A 53 13.23 8.11 8.34
N LEU A 54 12.33 7.23 7.87
CA LEU A 54 12.73 6.10 7.02
C LEU A 54 13.21 6.56 5.64
N ALA A 55 12.62 7.64 5.10
CA ALA A 55 12.92 8.18 3.78
C ALA A 55 14.28 8.88 3.68
N GLU A 56 14.91 9.22 4.82
CA GLU A 56 16.29 9.73 4.88
C GLU A 56 17.30 8.76 4.26
N HIS A 57 16.99 7.45 4.25
CA HIS A 57 17.92 6.40 3.80
C HIS A 57 17.30 5.36 2.86
N ARG A 58 15.99 5.43 2.61
CA ARG A 58 15.24 4.45 1.80
C ARG A 58 14.30 5.15 0.84
N THR A 59 14.11 4.55 -0.33
CA THR A 59 12.95 4.86 -1.18
C THR A 59 11.77 4.05 -0.66
N LEU A 60 10.79 4.70 -0.06
CA LEU A 60 9.63 4.02 0.52
C LEU A 60 8.60 3.73 -0.55
N VAL A 61 8.05 2.52 -0.52
CA VAL A 61 6.82 2.14 -1.22
C VAL A 61 5.80 1.79 -0.14
N ILE A 62 4.88 2.72 0.14
CA ILE A 62 3.91 2.59 1.24
C ILE A 62 2.58 2.19 0.63
N ALA A 63 2.28 0.89 0.66
CA ALA A 63 1.19 0.31 -0.11
C ALA A 63 -0.03 -0.06 0.74
N ASP A 64 -1.21 0.08 0.17
CA ASP A 64 -2.44 -0.50 0.70
C ASP A 64 -2.55 -1.97 0.29
N LEU A 65 -2.85 -2.88 1.23
CA LEU A 65 -3.11 -4.29 0.94
C LEU A 65 -4.33 -4.45 0.00
N PRO A 66 -4.43 -5.57 -0.75
CA PRO A 66 -5.61 -5.85 -1.57
C PRO A 66 -6.90 -5.77 -0.73
N GLY A 67 -7.87 -4.97 -1.18
CA GLY A 67 -9.14 -4.72 -0.50
C GLY A 67 -9.10 -3.72 0.65
N TYR A 68 -7.96 -3.07 0.90
CA TYR A 68 -7.82 -2.01 1.89
C TYR A 68 -7.58 -0.65 1.26
N GLY A 69 -7.93 0.40 2.00
CA GLY A 69 -7.64 1.78 1.64
C GLY A 69 -8.08 2.13 0.22
N ALA A 70 -7.13 2.55 -0.62
CA ALA A 70 -7.37 2.90 -2.01
C ALA A 70 -6.98 1.78 -3.01
N SER A 71 -6.58 0.60 -2.53
CA SER A 71 -6.36 -0.58 -3.38
C SER A 71 -7.68 -1.21 -3.82
N ALA A 72 -7.67 -1.90 -4.95
CA ALA A 72 -8.84 -2.60 -5.46
C ALA A 72 -9.26 -3.74 -4.53
N CYS A 73 -10.58 -3.95 -4.41
CA CYS A 73 -11.16 -5.09 -3.71
C CYS A 73 -11.02 -6.36 -4.57
N PRO A 74 -10.38 -7.44 -4.07
CA PRO A 74 -10.36 -8.72 -4.75
C PRO A 74 -11.77 -9.22 -5.03
N ALA A 75 -11.99 -9.78 -6.22
CA ALA A 75 -13.25 -10.46 -6.52
C ALA A 75 -13.43 -11.65 -5.56
N PRO A 76 -14.65 -11.88 -5.05
CA PRO A 76 -14.91 -13.01 -4.16
C PRO A 76 -14.73 -14.33 -4.92
N ASP A 77 -14.17 -15.33 -4.23
CA ASP A 77 -14.16 -16.71 -4.71
C ASP A 77 -14.95 -17.62 -3.76
N LEU A 78 -15.45 -18.74 -4.30
CA LEU A 78 -16.28 -19.70 -3.56
C LEU A 78 -15.54 -20.38 -2.40
N ARG A 79 -14.21 -20.33 -2.37
CA ARG A 79 -13.36 -20.90 -1.32
C ARG A 79 -12.91 -19.85 -0.32
N HIS A 80 -13.35 -18.60 -0.46
CA HIS A 80 -13.02 -17.45 0.39
C HIS A 80 -11.51 -17.21 0.54
N GLU A 81 -10.73 -17.51 -0.49
CA GLU A 81 -9.27 -17.42 -0.45
C GLU A 81 -8.69 -16.09 -0.93
N SER A 82 -9.52 -15.24 -1.55
CA SER A 82 -9.11 -13.96 -2.13
C SER A 82 -8.46 -13.04 -1.09
N TYR A 83 -8.83 -13.21 0.19
CA TYR A 83 -8.26 -12.50 1.33
C TYR A 83 -7.27 -13.34 2.16
N SER A 84 -6.91 -14.54 1.70
CA SER A 84 -5.85 -15.32 2.33
C SER A 84 -4.54 -14.54 2.26
N LYS A 85 -3.70 -14.66 3.29
CA LYS A 85 -2.35 -14.05 3.30
C LYS A 85 -1.53 -14.46 2.08
N ARG A 86 -1.76 -15.68 1.57
CA ARG A 86 -1.11 -16.21 0.37
C ARG A 86 -1.55 -15.45 -0.89
N ALA A 87 -2.85 -15.28 -1.10
CA ALA A 87 -3.37 -14.53 -2.25
C ALA A 87 -2.91 -13.05 -2.21
N MET A 88 -2.92 -12.44 -1.02
CA MET A 88 -2.40 -11.08 -0.84
C MET A 88 -0.92 -10.98 -1.20
N ALA A 89 -0.07 -11.90 -0.72
CA ALA A 89 1.35 -11.92 -1.05
C ALA A 89 1.61 -12.12 -2.55
N THR A 90 0.81 -12.94 -3.23
CA THR A 90 0.90 -13.12 -4.69
C THR A 90 0.58 -11.84 -5.46
N THR A 91 -0.29 -10.98 -4.93
CA THR A 91 -0.63 -9.68 -5.55
C THR A 91 0.53 -8.68 -5.45
N LEU A 92 1.41 -8.83 -4.45
CA LEU A 92 2.50 -7.90 -4.13
C LEU A 92 3.87 -8.35 -4.66
N ARG A 93 3.91 -9.42 -5.46
CA ARG A 93 5.11 -9.89 -6.17
C ARG A 93 5.32 -9.09 -7.45
#